data_AF-B6K604-F1
#
_entry.id   AF-B6K604-F1
#
_cell.length_a   1.000
_cell.length_b   1.000
_cell.length_c   1.000
_cell.angle_alpha   90.00
_cell.angle_beta   90.00
_cell.angle_gamma   90.00
#
_symmetry.space_group_name_H-M   'P 1'
#
loop_
_entity.id
_entity.type
_entity.pdbx_description
1 polymer ?
#
loop_
_entity_poly.entity_id
_entity_poly.type
_entity_poly.pdbx_seq_one_letter_code
_entity_poly.pdbx_strand_id
1 'polypeptide(L)'
;MKLVICSQSTASIVEADAHDRIATIVDRFLSSVKPRAGSENALAAPQNETTKTLRFNDIVLDPSRSLQDYDGLRDGAVLQLELSTATATAAASAPSIVTNDSSASLSSMSTFASSSSAAPASRPKAGGKKRCSLATCNRLAQRMVGDCMYCKGHFCSAHRLLEDHRCASLAELRASEHERNRQKLEKEHCDALVSKV
;
A
#
# COMPACT_ATOMS: atom_id res chain seq x y z
N MET A 1 5.25 -18.84 17.19
CA MET A 1 4.90 -17.93 16.07
C MET A 1 4.45 -16.57 16.63
N LYS A 2 4.85 -15.47 15.98
CA LYS A 2 4.49 -14.10 16.32
C LYS A 2 3.26 -13.71 15.52
N LEU A 3 2.16 -13.44 16.20
CA LEU A 3 0.92 -12.98 15.61
C LEU A 3 0.74 -11.49 15.92
N VAL A 4 0.27 -10.72 14.94
CA VAL A 4 -0.07 -9.31 15.12
C VAL A 4 -1.57 -9.25 15.37
N ILE A 5 -2.00 -8.89 16.59
CA ILE A 5 -3.42 -8.77 16.91
C ILE A 5 -3.78 -7.29 16.98
N CYS A 6 -4.77 -6.90 16.18
CA CYS A 6 -5.29 -5.55 16.11
C CYS A 6 -6.70 -5.48 16.69
N SER A 7 -6.92 -4.58 17.64
CA SER A 7 -8.24 -4.13 18.11
C SER A 7 -8.54 -2.73 17.58
N GLN A 8 -9.76 -2.23 17.79
CA GLN A 8 -10.21 -0.90 17.36
C GLN A 8 -9.30 0.27 17.81
N SER A 9 -8.47 0.10 18.84
CA SER A 9 -7.61 1.18 19.37
C SER A 9 -6.17 0.77 19.67
N THR A 10 -5.82 -0.51 19.54
CA THR A 10 -4.49 -1.02 19.89
C THR A 10 -4.09 -2.18 18.98
N ALA A 11 -2.82 -2.20 18.58
CA ALA A 11 -2.21 -3.35 17.94
C ALA A 11 -1.06 -3.83 18.83
N SER A 12 -0.96 -5.14 19.07
CA SER A 12 0.18 -5.72 19.79
C SER A 12 0.58 -7.05 19.18
N ILE A 13 1.87 -7.37 19.34
CA ILE A 13 2.45 -8.62 18.87
C ILE A 13 2.33 -9.62 20.02
N VAL A 14 1.68 -10.76 19.76
CA VAL A 14 1.53 -11.86 20.70
C VAL A 14 2.30 -13.06 20.19
N GLU A 15 3.17 -13.59 21.04
CA GLU A 15 3.78 -14.90 20.80
C GLU A 15 2.75 -15.99 21.15
N ALA A 16 2.50 -16.86 20.18
CA ALA A 16 1.58 -17.99 20.28
C ALA A 16 2.24 -19.24 19.68
N ASP A 17 1.88 -20.42 20.17
CA ASP A 17 2.33 -21.70 19.60
C ASP A 17 1.25 -22.32 18.71
N ALA A 18 1.63 -23.21 17.79
CA ALA A 18 0.68 -23.79 16.81
C ALA A 18 -0.49 -24.55 17.46
N HIS A 19 -0.25 -25.08 18.67
CA HIS A 19 -1.26 -25.79 19.46
C HIS A 19 -2.00 -24.88 20.45
N ASP A 20 -1.66 -23.60 20.54
CA ASP A 20 -2.40 -22.68 21.39
C ASP A 20 -3.83 -22.54 20.85
N ARG A 21 -4.80 -22.60 21.77
CA ARG A 21 -6.21 -22.34 21.47
C ARG A 21 -6.40 -20.86 21.23
N ILE A 22 -7.29 -20.54 20.29
CA ILE A 22 -7.63 -19.16 19.94
C ILE A 22 -8.11 -18.38 21.17
N ALA A 23 -8.91 -18.99 22.05
CA ALA A 23 -9.34 -18.36 23.32
C ALA A 23 -8.16 -17.93 24.22
N THR A 24 -7.11 -18.75 24.34
CA THR A 24 -5.93 -18.46 25.17
C THR A 24 -5.12 -17.29 24.61
N ILE A 25 -5.05 -17.19 23.29
CA ILE A 25 -4.35 -16.11 22.59
C ILE A 25 -5.09 -14.78 22.78
N VAL A 26 -6.42 -14.79 22.70
CA VAL A 26 -7.26 -13.63 23.01
C VAL A 26 -7.05 -13.16 24.45
N ASP A 27 -7.03 -14.09 25.40
CA ASP A 27 -6.89 -13.74 26.82
C ASP A 27 -5.50 -13.16 27.14
N ARG A 28 -4.45 -13.71 26.52
CA ARG A 28 -3.07 -13.18 26.61
C ARG A 28 -2.98 -11.77 26.01
N PHE A 29 -3.64 -11.52 24.88
CA PHE A 29 -3.73 -10.18 24.28
C PHE A 29 -4.44 -9.20 25.21
N LEU A 30 -5.62 -9.56 25.72
CA LEU A 30 -6.41 -8.68 26.60
C LEU A 30 -5.72 -8.43 27.94
N SER A 31 -4.97 -9.39 28.46
CA SER A 31 -4.15 -9.20 29.67
C SER A 31 -2.97 -8.24 29.45
N SER A 32 -2.46 -8.15 28.22
CA SER A 32 -1.42 -7.19 27.84
C SER A 32 -1.97 -5.78 27.63
N VAL A 33 -3.22 -5.66 27.18
CA VAL A 33 -3.91 -4.37 27.00
C VAL A 33 -4.52 -3.95 28.34
N LYS A 34 -3.76 -3.18 29.14
CA LYS A 34 -4.20 -2.67 30.45
C LYS A 34 -5.53 -1.91 30.32
N PRO A 35 -6.62 -2.31 30.99
CA PRO A 35 -7.87 -1.56 30.95
C PRO A 35 -7.65 -0.19 31.59
N ARG A 36 -8.05 0.87 30.87
CA ARG A 36 -8.05 2.22 31.40
C ARG A 36 -9.15 2.30 32.44
N ALA A 37 -8.78 2.27 33.71
CA ALA A 37 -9.70 2.39 34.84
C ALA A 37 -10.48 3.71 34.74
N GLY A 38 -11.81 3.61 34.71
CA GLY A 38 -12.73 4.74 34.70
C GLY A 38 -14.12 4.31 35.12
N SER A 39 -14.51 4.74 36.32
CA SER A 39 -15.81 4.66 37.00
C SER A 39 -16.36 3.27 37.37
N GLU A 40 -15.92 2.83 38.55
CA GLU A 40 -16.75 2.22 39.58
C GLU A 40 -18.13 2.90 39.73
N ASN A 41 -19.18 2.20 39.28
CA ASN A 41 -20.46 2.22 39.99
C ASN A 41 -21.15 0.87 39.81
N ALA A 42 -21.16 0.08 40.89
CA ALA A 42 -21.77 -1.23 40.95
C ALA A 42 -23.26 -1.10 41.27
N LEU A 43 -24.12 -1.53 40.34
CA LEU A 43 -25.46 -2.02 40.67
C LEU A 43 -25.81 -3.18 39.72
N ALA A 44 -26.40 -4.22 40.29
CA ALA A 44 -26.41 -5.59 39.80
C ALA A 44 -27.24 -5.86 38.51
N ALA A 45 -26.66 -6.75 37.67
CA ALA A 45 -27.25 -7.56 36.57
C ALA A 45 -27.68 -6.86 35.25
N PRO A 46 -27.69 -7.54 34.07
CA PRO A 46 -27.41 -8.96 33.80
C PRO A 46 -26.09 -9.20 33.04
N GLN A 47 -25.74 -10.48 32.89
CA GLN A 47 -24.54 -10.93 32.19
C GLN A 47 -24.57 -10.55 30.70
N ASN A 48 -24.00 -9.39 30.38
CA ASN A 48 -23.55 -9.05 29.04
C ASN A 48 -22.37 -9.98 28.73
N GLU A 49 -22.63 -11.09 28.02
CA GLU A 49 -21.58 -11.90 27.42
C GLU A 49 -20.92 -11.06 26.34
N THR A 50 -19.80 -10.43 26.67
CA THR A 50 -18.97 -9.76 25.67
C THR A 50 -18.35 -10.84 24.79
N THR A 51 -18.94 -11.08 23.63
CA THR A 51 -18.40 -12.01 22.63
C THR A 51 -17.12 -11.43 22.04
N LYS A 52 -16.01 -12.16 22.26
CA LYS A 52 -14.67 -11.84 21.77
C LYS A 52 -14.40 -12.72 20.55
N THR A 53 -14.37 -12.13 19.37
CA THR A 53 -14.17 -12.88 18.12
C THR A 53 -12.88 -12.44 17.45
N LEU A 54 -11.98 -13.39 17.17
CA LEU A 54 -10.82 -13.16 16.32
C LEU A 54 -11.17 -13.45 14.86
N ARG A 55 -10.68 -12.63 13.95
CA ARG A 55 -10.86 -12.78 12.50
C ARG A 55 -9.51 -12.83 11.79
N PHE A 56 -9.38 -13.69 10.78
CA PHE A 56 -8.23 -13.78 9.87
C PHE A 56 -8.73 -13.80 8.45
N ASN A 57 -8.31 -12.83 7.60
CA ASN A 57 -8.78 -12.70 6.22
C ASN A 57 -10.31 -12.83 6.09
N ASP A 58 -11.06 -12.06 6.90
CA ASP A 58 -12.53 -12.08 7.01
C ASP A 58 -13.16 -13.34 7.61
N ILE A 59 -12.40 -14.40 7.88
CA ILE A 59 -12.87 -15.65 8.49
C ILE A 59 -12.87 -15.50 10.01
N VAL A 60 -14.02 -15.72 10.64
CA VAL A 60 -14.13 -15.79 12.11
C VAL A 60 -13.48 -17.09 12.60
N LEU A 61 -12.50 -16.95 13.49
CA LEU A 61 -11.86 -18.08 14.13
C LEU A 61 -12.68 -18.54 15.34
N ASP A 62 -12.85 -19.85 15.46
CA ASP A 62 -13.55 -20.48 16.57
C ASP A 62 -12.63 -20.49 17.80
N PRO A 63 -13.02 -19.89 18.94
CA PRO A 63 -12.21 -19.85 20.15
C PRO A 63 -11.79 -21.24 20.66
N SER A 64 -12.49 -22.30 20.27
CA SER A 64 -12.20 -23.67 20.70
C SER A 64 -11.11 -24.36 19.90
N ARG A 65 -10.85 -23.91 18.66
CA ARG A 65 -9.88 -24.53 17.74
C ARG A 65 -8.44 -24.05 17.99
N SER A 66 -7.49 -24.83 17.49
CA SER A 66 -6.07 -24.49 17.54
C SER A 66 -5.65 -23.66 16.32
N LEU A 67 -4.54 -22.93 16.41
CA LEU A 67 -4.02 -22.17 15.26
C LEU A 67 -3.66 -23.07 14.08
N GLN A 68 -3.25 -24.31 14.34
CA GLN A 68 -2.83 -25.26 13.31
C GLN A 68 -3.99 -25.73 12.42
N ASP A 69 -5.23 -25.59 12.86
CA ASP A 69 -6.42 -25.98 12.10
C ASP A 69 -6.76 -25.00 10.96
N TYR A 70 -6.11 -23.83 10.93
CA TYR A 70 -6.34 -22.77 9.96
C TYR A 70 -5.19 -22.68 8.95
N ASP A 71 -5.50 -22.98 7.68
CA ASP A 71 -4.52 -22.88 6.60
C ASP A 71 -4.13 -21.41 6.33
N GLY A 72 -2.83 -21.18 6.12
CA GLY A 72 -2.28 -19.84 5.90
C GLY A 72 -1.97 -19.02 7.15
N LEU A 73 -2.31 -19.49 8.35
CA LEU A 73 -1.99 -18.83 9.61
C LEU A 73 -0.54 -19.14 10.02
N ARG A 74 0.37 -18.27 9.58
CA ARG A 74 1.82 -18.41 9.74
C ARG A 74 2.42 -17.27 10.56
N ASP A 75 3.73 -17.34 10.80
CA ASP A 75 4.49 -16.30 11.48
C ASP A 75 4.26 -14.93 10.80
N GLY A 76 3.89 -13.92 11.60
CA GLY A 76 3.53 -12.58 11.12
C GLY A 76 2.09 -12.40 10.66
N ALA A 77 1.20 -13.40 10.83
CA ALA A 77 -0.21 -13.24 10.48
C ALA A 77 -0.89 -12.15 11.32
N VAL A 78 -1.74 -11.36 10.65
CA VAL A 78 -2.51 -10.27 11.27
C VAL A 78 -3.92 -10.75 11.57
N LEU A 79 -4.33 -10.63 12.83
CA LEU A 79 -5.64 -11.02 13.34
C LEU A 79 -6.38 -9.80 13.84
N GLN A 80 -7.68 -9.72 13.53
CA GLN A 80 -8.55 -8.63 14.00
C GLN A 80 -9.41 -9.12 15.16
N LEU A 81 -9.32 -8.46 16.31
CA LEU A 81 -10.13 -8.75 17.48
C LEU A 81 -11.32 -7.79 17.54
N GLU A 82 -12.52 -8.34 17.39
CA GLU A 82 -13.77 -7.62 17.60
C GLU A 82 -14.37 -7.98 18.96
N LEU A 83 -14.72 -6.94 19.73
CA LEU A 83 -15.54 -7.05 20.94
C LEU A 83 -16.92 -6.52 20.60
N SER A 84 -17.89 -7.42 20.53
CA SER A 84 -19.29 -7.06 20.30
C SER A 84 -20.04 -7.19 21.62
N THR A 85 -20.56 -6.09 22.14
CA THR A 85 -21.58 -6.10 23.19
C THR A 85 -22.92 -6.22 22.50
N ALA A 86 -23.58 -7.37 22.60
CA ALA A 86 -24.88 -7.58 21.98
C ALA A 86 -25.95 -6.69 22.64
N THR A 87 -26.30 -5.56 22.02
CA THR A 87 -27.64 -4.98 22.13
C THR A 87 -28.52 -5.68 21.12
N ALA A 88 -29.41 -6.53 21.61
CA ALA A 88 -30.45 -7.12 20.79
C ALA A 88 -31.34 -6.02 20.18
N THR A 89 -31.44 -5.95 18.84
CA THR A 89 -32.69 -6.10 18.08
C THR A 89 -32.47 -5.88 16.56
N ALA A 90 -32.73 -6.95 15.81
CA ALA A 90 -33.59 -7.05 14.62
C ALA A 90 -33.31 -6.21 13.33
N ALA A 91 -33.04 -7.00 12.27
CA ALA A 91 -33.83 -7.09 11.03
C ALA A 91 -33.50 -6.21 9.80
N ALA A 92 -32.99 -6.92 8.78
CA ALA A 92 -33.61 -7.10 7.46
C ALA A 92 -33.05 -6.36 6.22
N SER A 93 -32.81 -7.21 5.20
CA SER A 93 -32.98 -6.97 3.76
C SER A 93 -31.75 -6.56 2.93
N ALA A 94 -31.22 -7.56 2.21
CA ALA A 94 -30.41 -7.45 0.99
C ALA A 94 -31.30 -7.13 -0.24
N PRO A 95 -30.82 -7.27 -1.50
CA PRO A 95 -29.80 -6.50 -2.21
C PRO A 95 -30.35 -5.96 -3.57
N SER A 96 -29.59 -5.15 -4.31
CA SER A 96 -29.85 -4.95 -5.76
C SER A 96 -28.57 -4.67 -6.55
N ILE A 97 -28.35 -5.57 -7.51
CA ILE A 97 -27.36 -5.59 -8.57
C ILE A 97 -27.76 -4.57 -9.64
N VAL A 98 -26.82 -3.78 -10.15
CA VAL A 98 -26.90 -3.16 -11.48
C VAL A 98 -25.56 -3.30 -12.19
N THR A 99 -25.54 -4.16 -13.20
CA THR A 99 -24.52 -4.26 -14.24
C THR A 99 -24.76 -3.16 -15.26
N ASN A 100 -23.73 -2.41 -15.64
CA ASN A 100 -23.78 -1.59 -16.85
C ASN A 100 -22.52 -1.84 -17.69
N ASP A 101 -22.71 -2.64 -18.73
CA ASP A 101 -21.86 -2.74 -19.91
C ASP A 101 -22.11 -1.51 -20.78
N SER A 102 -21.04 -0.85 -21.22
CA SER A 102 -21.06 -0.04 -22.45
C SER A 102 -19.65 0.08 -22.99
N SER A 103 -19.47 -0.65 -24.07
CA SER A 103 -18.35 -0.70 -24.99
C SER A 103 -18.37 0.50 -25.95
N ALA A 104 -17.19 1.00 -26.31
CA ALA A 104 -16.83 1.69 -27.57
C ALA A 104 -15.46 2.36 -27.34
N SER A 105 -14.35 2.06 -27.99
CA SER A 105 -14.01 1.91 -29.42
C SER A 105 -12.87 2.88 -29.70
N LEU A 106 -11.79 2.32 -30.23
CA LEU A 106 -10.52 2.93 -30.58
C LEU A 106 -10.64 3.70 -31.91
N SER A 107 -9.96 4.85 -32.03
CA SER A 107 -9.37 5.41 -33.27
C SER A 107 -8.55 6.65 -32.86
N SER A 108 -7.22 6.69 -32.98
CA SER A 108 -6.35 6.76 -34.17
C SER A 108 -6.55 8.03 -35.00
N MET A 109 -5.70 9.04 -34.78
CA MET A 109 -5.42 10.09 -35.77
C MET A 109 -3.91 10.37 -35.79
N SER A 110 -3.32 10.24 -36.97
CA SER A 110 -1.91 10.49 -37.28
C SER A 110 -1.70 11.89 -37.87
N THR A 111 -0.48 12.40 -37.66
CA THR A 111 0.34 13.24 -38.55
C THR A 111 -0.24 14.52 -39.18
N PHE A 112 0.41 15.66 -38.87
CA PHE A 112 0.75 16.66 -39.89
C PHE A 112 2.17 17.19 -39.68
N ALA A 113 2.93 17.19 -40.78
CA ALA A 113 4.29 17.68 -40.90
C ALA A 113 4.33 19.12 -41.43
N SER A 114 5.27 19.89 -40.88
CA SER A 114 6.13 20.92 -41.48
C SER A 114 5.58 21.96 -42.47
N SER A 115 5.82 23.25 -42.18
CA SER A 115 6.82 24.12 -42.87
C SER A 115 6.69 25.58 -42.37
N SER A 116 7.74 26.16 -41.77
CA SER A 116 8.76 27.06 -42.37
C SER A 116 8.37 28.54 -42.38
N SER A 117 9.12 29.37 -41.65
CA SER A 117 9.49 30.75 -42.06
C SER A 117 10.64 31.27 -41.20
N ALA A 118 11.63 31.85 -41.87
CA ALA A 118 12.95 32.23 -41.36
C ALA A 118 13.06 33.72 -41.01
N ALA A 119 13.97 34.07 -40.08
CA ALA A 119 14.78 35.30 -40.10
C ALA A 119 15.86 35.29 -38.99
N PRO A 120 16.97 36.05 -39.12
CA PRO A 120 18.27 35.71 -38.54
C PRO A 120 18.70 36.61 -37.35
N ALA A 121 19.48 36.09 -36.39
CA ALA A 121 20.45 36.88 -35.64
C ALA A 121 21.34 36.03 -34.72
N SER A 122 22.62 36.39 -34.70
CA SER A 122 23.71 35.99 -33.79
C SER A 122 24.19 34.53 -33.86
N ARG A 123 25.39 34.38 -34.42
CA ARG A 123 26.15 33.12 -34.47
C ARG A 123 26.94 33.00 -33.17
N PRO A 124 26.58 32.14 -32.19
CA PRO A 124 27.47 31.86 -31.09
C PRO A 124 28.65 31.06 -31.63
N LYS A 125 29.84 31.39 -31.12
CA LYS A 125 31.11 30.68 -31.28
C LYS A 125 30.90 29.17 -31.35
N ALA A 126 31.58 28.50 -32.29
CA ALA A 126 31.49 27.07 -32.55
C ALA A 126 31.79 26.22 -31.29
N GLY A 127 30.77 26.01 -30.45
CA GLY A 127 30.76 24.98 -29.42
C GLY A 127 30.48 23.65 -30.09
N GLY A 128 31.45 22.73 -30.02
CA GLY A 128 31.31 21.38 -30.57
C GLY A 128 29.98 20.73 -30.14
N LYS A 129 29.37 19.98 -31.06
CA LYS A 129 28.14 19.23 -30.78
C LYS A 129 28.48 18.19 -29.70
N LYS A 130 27.94 18.38 -28.50
CA LYS A 130 28.18 17.47 -27.36
C LYS A 130 27.74 16.04 -27.73
N ARG A 131 28.48 15.05 -27.25
CA ARG A 131 28.18 13.62 -27.45
C ARG A 131 27.48 13.05 -26.22
N CYS A 132 26.82 11.92 -26.40
CA CYS A 132 26.23 11.16 -25.30
C CYS A 132 27.30 10.82 -24.25
N SER A 133 27.02 11.07 -22.97
CA SER A 133 27.93 10.79 -21.85
C SER A 133 27.98 9.32 -21.45
N LEU A 134 27.10 8.48 -22.01
CA LEU A 134 27.11 7.04 -21.78
C LEU A 134 28.29 6.38 -22.52
N ALA A 135 29.14 5.65 -21.81
CA ALA A 135 30.37 5.03 -22.35
C ALA A 135 30.13 4.10 -23.55
N THR A 136 28.97 3.43 -23.62
CA THR A 136 28.60 2.52 -24.71
C THR A 136 27.97 3.23 -25.91
N CYS A 137 27.85 4.56 -25.90
CA CYS A 137 27.15 5.34 -26.91
C CYS A 137 27.98 6.50 -27.47
N ASN A 138 28.12 6.56 -28.80
CA ASN A 138 28.81 7.67 -29.49
C ASN A 138 27.86 8.59 -30.30
N ARG A 139 26.55 8.52 -30.04
CA ARG A 139 25.57 9.39 -30.71
C ARG A 139 25.69 10.83 -30.20
N LEU A 140 25.25 11.78 -31.02
CA LEU A 140 25.20 13.19 -30.60
C LEU A 140 24.17 13.38 -29.49
N ALA A 141 24.51 14.17 -28.48
CA ALA A 141 23.58 14.56 -27.44
C ALA A 141 22.49 15.46 -28.04
N GLN A 142 21.25 15.23 -27.62
CA GLN A 142 20.10 15.95 -28.14
C GLN A 142 19.91 17.26 -27.37
N ARG A 143 20.07 18.40 -28.05
CA ARG A 143 19.99 19.74 -27.43
C ARG A 143 18.64 20.02 -26.74
N MET A 144 17.55 19.43 -27.24
CA MET A 144 16.20 19.66 -26.68
C MET A 144 15.96 19.00 -25.32
N VAL A 145 16.69 17.92 -25.00
CA VAL A 145 16.49 17.18 -23.74
C VAL A 145 17.12 17.91 -22.56
N GLY A 146 18.20 18.65 -22.81
CA GLY A 146 19.00 19.26 -21.75
C GLY A 146 19.90 18.26 -21.04
N ASP A 147 20.41 18.68 -19.88
CA ASP A 147 21.33 17.92 -19.04
C ASP A 147 20.54 17.18 -17.96
N CYS A 148 20.93 15.94 -17.63
CA CYS A 148 20.26 15.19 -16.57
C CYS A 148 20.40 15.93 -15.23
N MET A 149 19.29 16.17 -14.53
CA MET A 149 19.30 16.94 -13.28
C MET A 149 20.10 16.29 -12.15
N TYR A 150 20.26 14.96 -12.22
CA TYR A 150 20.92 14.18 -11.18
C TYR A 150 22.42 14.02 -11.44
N CYS A 151 22.79 13.49 -12.62
CA CYS A 151 24.19 13.24 -12.96
C CYS A 151 24.85 14.33 -13.82
N LYS A 152 24.08 15.36 -14.24
CA LYS A 152 24.53 16.49 -15.09
C LYS A 152 25.14 16.07 -16.44
N GLY A 153 24.90 14.82 -16.87
CA GLY A 153 25.35 14.29 -18.16
C GLY A 153 24.44 14.68 -19.33
N HIS A 154 24.95 14.56 -20.54
CA HIS A 154 24.24 14.89 -21.78
C HIS A 154 23.96 13.61 -22.56
N PHE A 155 22.74 13.41 -23.04
CA PHE A 155 22.35 12.14 -23.65
C PHE A 155 21.70 12.29 -25.03
N CYS A 156 21.81 11.26 -25.85
CA CYS A 156 21.11 11.19 -27.14
C CYS A 156 19.63 10.85 -26.95
N SER A 157 18.82 10.93 -28.02
CA SER A 157 17.39 10.58 -28.01
C SER A 157 17.07 9.22 -27.40
N ALA A 158 17.96 8.24 -27.59
CA ALA A 158 17.84 6.87 -27.09
C ALA A 158 18.31 6.65 -25.64
N HIS A 159 19.01 7.61 -25.03
CA HIS A 159 19.51 7.48 -23.66
C HIS A 159 19.04 8.63 -22.76
N ARG A 160 17.94 9.31 -23.14
CA ARG A 160 17.43 10.49 -22.42
C ARG A 160 16.77 10.17 -21.09
N LEU A 161 16.33 8.93 -20.89
CA LEU A 161 15.70 8.46 -19.66
C LEU A 161 16.76 8.00 -18.66
N LEU A 162 16.46 8.10 -17.36
CA LEU A 162 17.41 7.70 -16.30
C LEU A 162 17.77 6.21 -16.40
N GLU A 163 16.81 5.40 -16.82
CA GLU A 163 16.92 3.96 -17.09
C GLU A 163 17.99 3.66 -18.13
N ASP A 164 17.92 4.37 -19.26
CA ASP A 164 18.72 4.07 -20.44
C ASP A 164 20.18 4.49 -20.28
N HIS A 165 20.43 5.64 -19.63
CA HIS A 165 21.81 6.08 -19.35
C HIS A 165 22.37 5.58 -18.03
N ARG A 166 21.64 4.72 -17.30
CA ARG A 166 22.05 4.13 -16.03
C ARG A 166 22.49 5.20 -15.03
N CYS A 167 21.60 6.14 -14.74
CA CYS A 167 21.89 7.25 -13.83
C CYS A 167 22.31 6.73 -12.45
N ALA A 168 23.37 7.30 -11.86
CA ALA A 168 23.86 6.88 -10.54
C ALA A 168 22.81 7.08 -9.43
N SER A 169 22.07 8.18 -9.48
CA SER A 169 21.03 8.52 -8.49
C SER A 169 19.72 7.77 -8.68
N LEU A 170 19.61 6.89 -9.69
CA LEU A 170 18.38 6.17 -9.99
C LEU A 170 18.01 5.19 -8.86
N ALA A 171 19.01 4.53 -8.28
CA ALA A 171 18.79 3.57 -7.21
C ALA A 171 18.19 4.24 -5.96
N GLU A 172 18.75 5.39 -5.55
CA GLU A 172 18.25 6.17 -4.42
C GLU A 172 16.86 6.73 -4.67
N LEU A 173 16.59 7.24 -5.88
CA LEU A 173 15.26 7.71 -6.27
C LEU A 173 14.21 6.61 -6.17
N ARG A 174 14.49 5.43 -6.74
CA ARG A 174 13.58 4.28 -6.70
C ARG A 174 13.31 3.83 -5.27
N ALA A 175 14.34 3.77 -4.42
CA ALA A 175 14.18 3.40 -3.03
C ALA A 175 13.29 4.40 -2.28
N SER A 176 13.52 5.70 -2.47
CA SER A 176 12.71 6.76 -1.84
C SER A 176 11.26 6.74 -2.31
N GLU A 177 11.02 6.56 -3.61
CA GLU A 177 9.67 6.44 -4.16
C GLU A 177 8.97 5.18 -3.68
N HIS A 178 9.67 4.05 -3.63
CA HIS A 178 9.11 2.80 -3.14
C HIS A 178 8.72 2.89 -1.67
N GLU A 179 9.55 3.53 -0.84
CA GLU A 179 9.23 3.79 0.57
C GLU A 179 7.98 4.68 0.71
N ARG A 180 7.91 5.80 -0.03
CA ARG A 180 6.73 6.67 -0.02
C ARG A 180 5.49 5.93 -0.52
N ASN A 181 5.63 5.10 -1.54
CA ASN A 181 4.51 4.33 -2.09
C ASN A 181 4.03 3.29 -1.09
N ARG A 182 4.95 2.61 -0.40
CA ARG A 182 4.64 1.70 0.70
C ARG A 182 3.84 2.42 1.80
N GLN A 183 4.30 3.58 2.25
CA GLN A 183 3.60 4.37 3.28
C GLN A 183 2.20 4.81 2.83
N LYS A 184 2.03 5.20 1.56
CA LYS A 184 0.72 5.53 1.00
C LYS A 184 -0.19 4.32 0.97
N LEU A 185 0.29 3.18 0.50
CA LEU A 185 -0.46 1.93 0.47
C LEU A 185 -0.87 1.49 1.87
N GLU A 186 0.02 1.60 2.86
CA GLU A 186 -0.29 1.32 4.26
C GLU A 186 -1.39 2.24 4.79
N LYS A 187 -1.32 3.54 4.47
CA LYS A 187 -2.35 4.51 4.87
C LYS A 187 -3.69 4.20 4.20
N GLU A 188 -3.71 4.00 2.89
CA GLU A 188 -4.92 3.66 2.14
C GLU A 188 -5.51 2.33 2.60
N HIS A 189 -4.67 1.35 2.93
CA HIS A 189 -5.10 0.09 3.51
C HIS A 189 -5.76 0.30 4.88
N CYS A 190 -5.15 1.10 5.77
CA CYS A 190 -5.77 1.46 7.05
C CYS A 190 -7.09 2.22 6.86
N ASP A 191 -7.14 3.20 5.97
CA ASP A 191 -8.34 4.00 5.68
C ASP A 191 -9.47 3.12 5.11
N ALA A 192 -9.14 2.19 4.21
CA ALA A 192 -10.10 1.25 3.62
C ALA A 192 -10.62 0.21 4.62
N LEU A 193 -9.81 -0.15 5.63
CA LEU A 193 -10.27 -1.00 6.73
C LEU A 193 -11.20 -0.23 7.67
N VAL A 194 -10.89 1.04 7.98
CA VAL A 194 -11.73 1.90 8.82
C VAL A 194 -13.07 2.21 8.13
N SER A 195 -13.09 2.42 6.81
CA SER A 195 -14.34 2.77 6.09
C SER A 195 -15.26 1.57 5.82
N LYS A 196 -14.83 0.35 6.11
CA LYS A 196 -15.63 -0.88 5.96
C LYS A 196 -16.36 -1.28 7.25
N VAL A 197 -16.18 -0.52 8.32
CA VAL A 197 -16.92 -0.60 9.59
C VAL A 197 -18.07 0.40 9.57
#